data_AF-A0A382GTB8-F1
#
_entry.id   AF-A0A382GTB8-F1
#
_cell.length_a   1.000
_cell.length_b   1.000
_cell.length_c   1.000
_cell.angle_alpha   90.00
_cell.angle_beta   90.00
_cell.angle_gamma   90.00
#
_symmetry.space_group_name_H-M   'P 1'
#
loop_
_entity.id
_entity.type
_entity.pdbx_description
1 polymer ?
#
loop_
_entity_poly.entity_id
_entity_poly.type
_entity_poly.pdbx_seq_one_letter_code
_entity_poly.pdbx_strand_id
1 'polypeptide(L)'
;MVCLFLAGLVRPLGTWAAGRSSDGLVVLYDFRLAKGGIVRDRSGAGQPLDLTIENLKNVRRSEGALEVRGQTLIRSDMPADKVFKAVRRSGEITIEAWVRPAN
;
A
#
# COMPACT_ATOMS: atom_id res chain seq x y z
N MET A 1 -27.22 -41.72 -35.36
CA MET A 1 -27.78 -40.54 -34.69
C MET A 1 -26.61 -39.68 -34.21
N VAL A 2 -26.15 -38.77 -35.07
CA VAL A 2 -24.98 -37.92 -34.80
C VAL A 2 -25.44 -36.75 -33.94
N CYS A 3 -25.01 -36.72 -32.68
CA CYS A 3 -25.26 -35.61 -31.78
C CYS A 3 -24.06 -34.65 -31.89
N LEU A 4 -24.23 -33.58 -32.67
CA LEU A 4 -23.24 -32.53 -32.85
C LEU A 4 -23.34 -31.56 -31.66
N PHE A 5 -22.58 -31.80 -30.60
CA PHE A 5 -22.45 -30.82 -29.52
C PHE A 5 -21.42 -29.76 -29.91
N LEU A 6 -21.90 -28.58 -30.28
CA LEU A 6 -21.09 -27.36 -30.37
C LEU A 6 -20.61 -27.02 -28.95
N ALA A 7 -19.40 -27.46 -28.60
CA ALA A 7 -18.70 -26.98 -27.43
C ALA A 7 -18.24 -25.53 -27.69
N GLY A 8 -19.07 -24.57 -27.25
CA GLY A 8 -18.70 -23.17 -27.21
C GLY A 8 -17.42 -22.99 -26.40
N LEU A 9 -16.42 -22.38 -27.02
CA LEU A 9 -15.14 -22.04 -26.41
C LEU A 9 -15.39 -20.91 -25.40
N VAL A 10 -15.76 -21.27 -24.16
CA VAL A 10 -15.73 -20.29 -23.06
C VAL A 10 -14.26 -20.02 -22.77
N ARG A 11 -13.73 -18.96 -23.39
CA ARG A 11 -12.52 -18.32 -22.89
C ARG A 11 -12.89 -17.78 -21.51
N PRO A 12 -12.28 -18.25 -20.40
CA PRO A 12 -12.34 -17.45 -19.20
C PRO A 12 -11.72 -16.12 -19.59
N LEU A 13 -12.52 -15.05 -19.53
CA LEU A 13 -11.95 -13.71 -19.46
C LEU A 13 -11.15 -13.74 -18.18
N GLY A 14 -9.84 -14.02 -18.29
CA GLY A 14 -8.92 -13.76 -17.21
C GLY A 14 -9.23 -12.35 -16.80
N THR A 15 -9.75 -12.19 -15.58
CA THR A 15 -9.83 -10.88 -14.96
C THR A 15 -8.39 -10.42 -14.96
N TRP A 16 -8.04 -9.53 -15.88
CA TRP A 16 -6.90 -8.67 -15.70
C TRP A 16 -7.27 -7.88 -14.47
N ALA A 17 -6.98 -8.44 -13.29
CA ALA A 17 -6.80 -7.62 -12.13
C ALA A 17 -5.72 -6.66 -12.61
N ALA A 18 -6.11 -5.41 -12.87
CA ALA A 18 -5.17 -4.34 -13.09
C ALA A 18 -4.41 -4.22 -11.77
N GLY A 19 -3.41 -5.09 -11.61
CA GLY A 19 -2.56 -5.13 -10.46
C GLY A 19 -1.91 -3.76 -10.39
N ARG A 20 -1.90 -3.17 -9.20
CA ARG A 20 -1.11 -1.97 -8.94
C ARG A 20 0.28 -2.19 -9.57
N SER A 21 0.69 -1.30 -10.47
CA SER A 21 2.06 -1.36 -10.97
C SER A 21 3.01 -1.28 -9.78
N SER A 22 3.80 -2.32 -9.57
CA SER A 22 4.84 -2.35 -8.56
C SER A 22 6.16 -1.78 -9.08
N ASP A 23 6.20 -1.38 -10.35
CA ASP A 23 7.40 -0.80 -10.94
C ASP A 23 7.72 0.55 -10.29
N GLY A 24 8.99 0.74 -9.93
CA GLY A 24 9.44 1.89 -9.16
C GLY A 24 8.88 2.01 -7.73
N LEU A 25 8.09 1.04 -7.23
CA LEU A 25 7.49 1.12 -5.89
C LEU A 25 8.56 0.96 -4.81
N VAL A 26 8.79 2.03 -4.03
CA VAL A 26 9.81 2.03 -2.96
C VAL A 26 9.19 1.77 -1.58
N VAL A 27 7.99 2.30 -1.34
CA VAL A 27 7.30 2.24 -0.04
C VAL A 27 5.80 2.06 -0.28
N LEU A 28 5.15 1.23 0.54
CA LEU A 28 3.71 1.02 0.51
C LEU A 28 3.16 0.83 1.91
N TYR A 29 2.29 1.74 2.34
CA TYR A 29 1.51 1.61 3.57
C TYR A 29 0.05 1.35 3.21
N ASP A 30 -0.38 0.09 3.35
CA ASP A 30 -1.73 -0.36 2.98
C ASP A 30 -2.71 -0.40 4.16
N PHE A 31 -2.25 -0.06 5.36
CA PHE A 31 -3.01 -0.09 6.61
C PHE A 31 -3.77 -1.40 6.87
N ARG A 32 -3.31 -2.54 6.32
CA ARG A 32 -3.98 -3.86 6.52
C ARG A 32 -4.06 -4.26 7.99
N LEU A 33 -3.04 -3.92 8.78
CA LEU A 33 -3.03 -4.19 10.21
C LEU A 33 -3.88 -3.15 10.95
N ALA A 34 -4.97 -3.61 11.57
CA ALA A 34 -5.93 -2.77 12.28
C ALA A 34 -5.56 -2.46 13.74
N LYS A 35 -4.40 -2.88 14.24
CA LYS A 35 -3.97 -2.71 15.65
C LYS A 35 -2.48 -2.45 15.77
N GLY A 36 -2.06 -1.92 16.92
CA GLY A 36 -0.66 -1.68 17.28
C GLY A 36 -0.11 -0.34 16.78
N GLY A 37 1.06 0.02 17.33
CA GLY A 37 1.77 1.28 17.05
C GLY A 37 2.55 1.30 15.73
N ILE A 38 2.63 0.19 15.01
CA ILE A 38 3.46 0.07 13.81
C ILE A 38 2.59 0.01 12.55
N VAL A 39 2.87 0.86 11.58
CA VAL A 39 2.37 0.75 10.20
C VAL A 39 3.49 0.14 9.38
N ARG A 40 3.29 -1.10 8.92
CA ARG A 40 4.34 -1.82 8.20
C ARG A 40 4.44 -1.36 6.75
N ASP A 41 5.68 -1.24 6.28
CA ASP A 41 5.96 -1.09 4.87
C ASP A 41 5.79 -2.44 4.15
N ARG A 42 4.95 -2.44 3.12
CA ARG A 42 4.57 -3.62 2.33
C ARG A 42 5.10 -3.57 0.91
N SER A 43 6.02 -2.66 0.59
CA SER A 43 6.57 -2.55 -0.76
C SER A 43 7.37 -3.78 -1.20
N GLY A 44 7.95 -4.52 -0.25
CA GLY A 44 8.92 -5.57 -0.54
C GLY A 44 10.26 -5.05 -1.10
N ALA A 45 10.43 -3.73 -1.19
CA ALA A 45 11.63 -3.10 -1.70
C ALA A 45 12.66 -2.87 -0.59
N GLY A 46 13.78 -3.59 -0.64
CA GLY A 46 14.89 -3.43 0.31
C GLY A 46 14.47 -3.64 1.77
N GLN A 47 15.13 -2.94 2.70
CA GLN A 47 14.75 -2.97 4.11
C GLN A 47 13.38 -2.29 4.31
N PRO A 48 12.43 -2.87 5.07
CA PRO A 48 11.16 -2.23 5.39
C PRO A 48 11.37 -0.90 6.11
N LEU A 49 10.66 0.14 5.67
CA LEU A 49 10.63 1.44 6.33
C LEU A 49 9.36 1.56 7.17
N ASP A 50 9.24 0.74 8.21
CA ASP A 50 8.06 0.74 9.08
C ASP A 50 7.89 2.11 9.78
N LEU A 51 6.63 2.55 9.95
CA LEU A 51 6.29 3.78 10.66
C LEU A 51 5.81 3.48 12.09
N THR A 52 6.25 4.30 13.03
CA THR A 52 5.83 4.29 14.43
C THR A 52 4.84 5.44 14.67
N ILE A 53 3.71 5.11 15.31
CA ILE A 53 2.69 6.04 15.78
C ILE A 53 3.03 6.42 17.22
N GLU A 54 3.31 7.70 17.47
CA GLU A 54 3.73 8.19 18.78
C GLU A 54 2.59 8.14 19.82
N ASN A 55 1.41 8.65 19.47
CA ASN A 55 0.25 8.67 20.36
C ASN A 55 -0.92 7.85 19.82
N LEU A 56 -0.98 6.59 20.26
CA LEU A 56 -2.03 5.65 19.89
C LEU A 56 -3.44 6.08 20.30
N LYS A 57 -3.60 6.94 21.32
CA LYS A 57 -4.93 7.44 21.74
C LYS A 57 -5.53 8.40 20.70
N ASN A 58 -4.67 9.01 19.89
CA ASN A 58 -5.04 9.99 18.88
C ASN A 58 -5.19 9.37 17.47
N VAL A 59 -5.23 8.04 17.37
CA VAL A 59 -5.43 7.33 16.11
C VAL A 59 -6.51 6.27 16.28
N ARG A 60 -7.39 6.13 15.27
CA ARG A 60 -8.19 4.91 15.09
C ARG A 60 -7.68 4.14 13.89
N ARG A 61 -7.42 2.85 14.09
CA ARG A 61 -7.03 1.93 13.02
C ARG A 61 -8.21 1.03 12.67
N SER A 62 -8.38 0.78 11.39
CA SER A 62 -9.29 -0.22 10.84
C SER A 62 -8.59 -0.92 9.68
N GLU A 63 -9.14 -2.04 9.23
CA GLU A 63 -8.56 -2.75 8.08
C GLU A 63 -8.61 -1.83 6.84
N GLY A 64 -7.42 -1.49 6.33
CA GLY A 64 -7.26 -0.63 5.16
C GLY A 64 -7.32 0.87 5.42
N ALA A 65 -7.42 1.33 6.68
CA ALA A 65 -7.39 2.76 6.98
C ALA A 65 -6.76 3.11 8.33
N LEU A 66 -6.18 4.32 8.38
CA LEU A 66 -5.69 4.97 9.59
C LEU A 66 -6.33 6.35 9.67
N GLU A 67 -7.08 6.58 10.75
CA GLU A 67 -7.75 7.85 11.04
C GLU A 67 -7.00 8.57 12.15
N VAL A 68 -6.55 9.79 11.87
CA VAL A 68 -5.92 10.68 12.85
C VAL A 68 -7.02 11.51 13.52
N ARG A 69 -7.16 11.37 14.85
CA ARG A 69 -8.23 11.97 15.67
C ARG A 69 -7.76 13.11 16.57
N GLY A 70 -6.45 13.29 16.66
CA GLY A 70 -5.80 14.32 17.45
C GLY A 70 -4.33 14.41 17.08
N GLN A 71 -3.60 15.30 17.75
CA GLN A 71 -2.19 15.54 17.46
C GLN A 71 -1.32 14.30 17.74
N THR A 72 -0.63 13.80 16.73
CA THR A 72 0.33 12.69 16.84
C THR A 72 1.34 12.78 15.71
N LEU A 73 2.55 12.26 15.94
CA LEU A 73 3.53 12.03 14.89
C LEU A 73 3.43 10.58 14.41
N ILE A 74 3.56 10.38 13.11
CA ILE A 74 3.66 9.07 12.46
C ILE A 74 4.87 9.14 11.53
N ARG A 75 5.94 8.41 11.86
CA ARG A 75 7.23 8.52 11.15
C ARG A 75 8.01 7.22 11.21
N SER A 76 8.99 7.06 10.32
CA SER A 76 10.00 6.01 10.48
C SER A 76 10.97 6.38 11.60
N ASP A 77 11.39 5.39 12.37
CA ASP A 77 12.42 5.59 13.41
C ASP A 77 13.83 5.64 12.81
N MET A 78 14.02 4.96 11.67
CA MET A 78 15.27 4.94 10.92
C MET A 78 15.24 5.93 9.74
N PRO A 79 16.41 6.38 9.26
CA PRO A 79 16.51 7.17 8.03
C PRO A 79 15.86 6.48 6.83
N ALA A 80 15.21 7.25 5.96
CA ALA A 80 14.55 6.77 4.76
C ALA A 80 15.54 6.51 3.59
N ASP A 81 16.65 5.81 3.86
CA ASP A 81 17.79 5.65 2.93
C ASP A 81 17.38 5.10 1.56
N LYS A 82 16.46 4.14 1.53
CA LYS A 82 16.02 3.54 0.27
C LYS A 82 15.22 4.53 -0.60
N VAL A 83 14.43 5.39 0.03
CA VAL A 83 13.69 6.46 -0.65
C VAL A 83 14.69 7.48 -1.17
N PHE A 84 15.61 7.93 -0.31
CA PHE A 84 16.67 8.87 -0.70
C PHE A 84 17.48 8.37 -1.91
N LYS A 85 17.97 7.13 -1.86
CA LYS A 85 18.75 6.53 -2.95
C LYS A 85 17.94 6.34 -4.23
N ALA A 86 16.67 5.94 -4.13
CA ALA A 86 15.80 5.76 -5.29
C ALA A 86 15.52 7.09 -6.01
N VAL A 87 15.18 8.13 -5.25
CA VAL A 87 14.95 9.48 -5.79
C VAL A 87 16.24 10.07 -6.36
N ARG A 88 17.37 9.95 -5.66
CA ARG A 88 18.67 10.45 -6.15
C ARG A 88 19.11 9.78 -7.45
N ARG A 89 18.84 8.48 -7.62
CA ARG A 89 19.24 7.73 -8.82
C ARG A 89 18.35 8.01 -10.02
N SER A 90 17.04 8.16 -9.80
CA SER A 90 16.07 8.39 -10.88
C SER A 90 15.93 9.87 -11.25
N GLY A 91 16.14 10.78 -10.29
CA GLY A 91 15.78 12.19 -10.44
C GLY A 91 14.28 12.46 -10.32
N GLU A 92 13.47 11.46 -9.98
CA GLU A 92 12.01 11.51 -10.06
C GLU A 92 11.35 11.00 -8.78
N ILE A 93 10.13 11.46 -8.51
CA ILE A 93 9.30 10.97 -7.41
C ILE A 93 7.83 11.10 -7.77
N THR A 94 7.04 10.08 -7.42
CA THR A 94 5.57 10.12 -7.44
C THR A 94 5.06 9.69 -6.08
N ILE A 95 4.05 10.41 -5.56
CA ILE A 95 3.39 10.11 -4.29
C ILE A 95 1.90 9.96 -4.56
N GLU A 96 1.32 8.87 -4.07
CA GLU A 96 -0.11 8.59 -4.15
C GLU A 96 -0.65 8.37 -2.72
N ALA A 97 -1.75 9.02 -2.39
CA ALA A 97 -2.41 8.86 -1.10
C ALA A 97 -3.94 9.00 -1.24
N TRP A 98 -4.68 8.16 -0.51
CA TRP A 98 -6.12 8.28 -0.34
C TRP A 98 -6.40 8.99 0.98
N VAL A 99 -6.99 10.18 0.93
CA VAL A 99 -7.23 11.03 2.11
C VAL A 99 -8.69 11.40 2.18
N ARG A 100 -9.32 11.13 3.33
CA ARG A 100 -10.64 11.66 3.69
C ARG A 100 -10.45 12.81 4.68
N PRO A 101 -10.74 14.07 4.29
CA PRO A 101 -10.73 15.19 5.23
C PRO A 101 -11.82 15.05 6.30
N ALA A 102 -11.64 15.74 7.43
CA ALA A 102 -12.59 15.72 8.55
C ALA A 102 -13.66 16.83 8.50
N ASN A 103 -13.70 17.63 7.42
CA ASN A 103 -14.54 18.83 7.30
C ASN A 103 -15.85 18.56 6.57
#